data_AF-A0AAV7K506-F1
#
_entry.id   AF-A0AAV7K506-F1
#
_cell.length_a   1.000
_cell.length_b   1.000
_cell.length_c   1.000
_cell.angle_alpha   90.00
_cell.angle_beta   90.00
_cell.angle_gamma   90.00
#
_symmetry.space_group_name_H-M   'P 1'
#
loop_
_entity.id
_entity.type
_entity.pdbx_description
1 polymer ?
#
loop_
_entity_poly.entity_id
_entity_poly.type
_entity_poly.pdbx_seq_one_letter_code
_entity_poly.pdbx_strand_id
1 'polypeptide(L)'
;MSSVDKVNQLTTQELEEMMNTSDESTFHLFLNEDQGVKRLKGERENIEKDTLLVARETLSLENKFNSDRERLIESCQTYAALKNEFESQLGTLKTILSGTSSEEVLQQLRKLSEQKEDQSEEVTEMFLSGKCSTEQFLKDFIDKRRDSHIFRVKSEHLSKVIRKDQTGRPRTAGFSPNPPIFPAPHPPPYQNSPVAPQW
;
A
#
# COMPACT_ATOMS: atom_id res chain seq x y z
N MET A 1 63.43 -23.51 -7.87
CA MET A 1 64.43 -23.59 -6.78
C MET A 1 63.91 -22.74 -5.65
N SER A 2 63.67 -23.35 -4.49
CA SER A 2 63.30 -22.64 -3.26
C SER A 2 64.41 -21.67 -2.86
N SER A 3 64.07 -20.55 -2.23
CA SER A 3 65.06 -19.70 -1.55
C SER A 3 66.05 -20.51 -0.71
N VAL A 4 65.58 -21.58 -0.05
CA VAL A 4 66.43 -22.48 0.75
C VAL A 4 67.43 -23.26 -0.12
N ASP A 5 67.03 -23.68 -1.33
CA ASP A 5 67.93 -24.37 -2.26
C ASP A 5 69.02 -23.45 -2.81
N LYS A 6 68.72 -22.16 -2.97
CA LYS A 6 69.68 -21.13 -3.39
C LYS A 6 70.64 -20.75 -2.25
N VAL A 7 70.14 -20.67 -1.01
CA VAL A 7 70.98 -20.45 0.19
C VAL A 7 71.99 -21.57 0.39
N ASN A 8 71.59 -22.82 0.15
CA ASN A 8 72.48 -23.98 0.25
C ASN A 8 73.57 -24.05 -0.83
N GLN A 9 73.52 -23.20 -1.86
CA GLN A 9 74.53 -23.13 -2.93
C GLN A 9 75.51 -21.96 -2.76
N LEU A 10 75.29 -21.09 -1.77
CA LEU A 10 76.18 -19.97 -1.45
C LEU A 10 77.37 -20.44 -0.61
N THR A 11 78.53 -19.82 -0.81
CA THR A 11 79.75 -20.13 -0.05
C THR A 11 79.67 -19.53 1.36
N THR A 12 80.42 -20.13 2.31
CA THR A 12 80.44 -19.67 3.71
C THR A 12 80.81 -18.19 3.85
N GLN A 13 81.64 -17.67 2.94
CA GLN A 13 82.07 -16.28 2.91
C GLN A 13 80.94 -15.34 2.43
N GLU A 14 80.15 -15.75 1.43
CA GLU A 14 78.98 -15.00 0.93
C GLU A 14 77.82 -15.00 1.95
N LEU A 15 77.63 -16.10 2.67
CA LEU A 15 76.68 -16.18 3.80
C LEU A 15 77.12 -15.30 4.97
N GLU A 16 78.41 -15.24 5.29
CA GLU A 16 78.96 -14.34 6.31
C GLU A 16 78.79 -12.88 5.91
N GLU A 17 79.00 -12.55 4.64
CA GLU A 17 78.83 -11.19 4.12
C GLU A 17 77.37 -10.75 4.18
N MET A 18 76.44 -11.63 3.77
CA MET A 18 74.99 -11.41 3.85
C MET A 18 74.48 -11.27 5.29
N MET A 19 75.09 -11.96 6.25
CA MET A 19 74.71 -11.92 7.67
C MET A 19 75.40 -10.77 8.45
N ASN A 20 76.59 -10.32 8.01
CA ASN A 20 77.35 -9.23 8.63
C ASN A 20 77.01 -7.84 8.09
N THR A 21 76.48 -7.73 6.86
CA THR A 21 75.87 -6.49 6.41
C THR A 21 74.57 -6.28 7.19
N SER A 22 74.47 -5.21 7.98
CA SER A 22 73.26 -4.79 8.71
C SER A 22 72.08 -4.39 7.79
N ASP A 23 72.06 -4.88 6.55
CA ASP A 23 71.20 -4.45 5.47
C ASP A 23 70.13 -5.52 5.20
N GLU A 24 69.08 -5.48 6.01
CA GLU A 24 67.83 -6.26 5.88
C GLU A 24 67.28 -6.20 4.44
N SER A 25 67.61 -5.15 3.67
CA SER A 25 67.20 -4.98 2.27
C SER A 25 67.70 -6.11 1.36
N THR A 26 68.92 -6.62 1.56
CA THR A 26 69.49 -7.67 0.70
C THR A 26 68.76 -8.99 0.90
N PHE A 27 68.45 -9.33 2.14
CA PHE A 27 67.64 -10.47 2.52
C PHE A 27 66.19 -10.35 2.00
N HIS A 28 65.58 -9.17 2.10
CA HIS A 28 64.27 -8.89 1.51
C HIS A 28 64.27 -9.00 -0.02
N LEU A 29 65.35 -8.60 -0.69
CA LEU A 29 65.50 -8.74 -2.15
C LEU A 29 65.53 -10.22 -2.54
N PHE A 30 66.30 -11.03 -1.80
CA PHE A 30 66.41 -12.47 -2.01
C PHE A 30 65.08 -13.20 -1.79
N LEU A 31 64.35 -12.88 -0.71
CA LEU A 31 63.02 -13.41 -0.45
C LEU A 31 62.00 -12.95 -1.49
N ASN A 32 62.11 -11.71 -1.99
CA ASN A 32 61.25 -11.21 -3.07
C ASN A 32 61.53 -11.88 -4.42
N GLU A 33 62.73 -12.43 -4.62
CA GLU A 33 63.07 -13.19 -5.81
C GLU A 33 62.55 -14.63 -5.82
N ASP A 34 62.21 -15.18 -4.65
CA ASP A 34 61.66 -16.52 -4.48
C ASP A 34 60.37 -16.70 -5.30
N GLN A 35 60.27 -17.84 -5.98
CA GLN A 35 59.08 -18.12 -6.79
C GLN A 35 57.83 -18.38 -5.94
N GLY A 36 57.98 -18.96 -4.74
CA GLY A 36 56.88 -19.15 -3.79
C GLY A 36 56.34 -17.82 -3.27
N VAL A 37 57.22 -16.90 -2.87
CA VAL A 37 56.84 -15.55 -2.43
C VAL A 37 56.22 -14.74 -3.55
N LYS A 38 56.76 -14.78 -4.78
CA LYS A 38 56.15 -14.12 -5.95
C LYS A 38 54.75 -14.65 -6.25
N ARG A 39 54.55 -15.97 -6.19
CA ARG A 39 53.25 -16.60 -6.39
C ARG A 39 52.24 -16.13 -5.34
N LEU A 40 52.61 -16.17 -4.06
CA LEU A 40 51.75 -15.73 -2.96
C LEU A 40 51.42 -14.23 -3.04
N LYS A 41 52.37 -13.39 -3.47
CA LYS A 41 52.11 -11.96 -3.71
C LYS A 41 51.11 -11.75 -4.85
N GLY A 42 51.25 -12.49 -5.95
CA GLY A 42 50.29 -12.44 -7.06
C GLY A 42 48.90 -12.94 -6.65
N GLU A 43 48.83 -14.02 -5.88
CA GLU A 43 47.58 -14.57 -5.35
C GLU A 43 46.90 -13.58 -4.39
N ARG A 44 47.67 -12.95 -3.48
CA ARG A 44 47.19 -11.86 -2.62
C ARG A 44 46.62 -10.71 -3.43
N GLU A 45 47.34 -10.26 -4.47
CA GLU A 45 46.90 -9.14 -5.30
C GLU A 45 45.64 -9.48 -6.12
N ASN A 46 45.50 -10.74 -6.56
CA ASN A 46 44.28 -11.22 -7.20
C ASN A 46 43.11 -11.25 -6.21
N ILE A 47 43.30 -11.82 -5.01
CA ILE A 47 42.28 -11.82 -3.96
C ILE A 47 41.87 -10.41 -3.57
N GLU A 48 42.84 -9.48 -3.51
CA GLU A 48 42.58 -8.07 -3.21
C GLU A 48 41.72 -7.42 -4.30
N LYS A 49 42.03 -7.66 -5.58
CA LYS A 49 41.21 -7.20 -6.72
C LYS A 49 39.80 -7.80 -6.68
N ASP A 50 39.69 -9.10 -6.45
CA ASP A 50 38.40 -9.80 -6.40
C ASP A 50 37.55 -9.31 -5.22
N THR A 51 38.16 -9.13 -4.06
CA THR A 51 37.50 -8.59 -2.87
C THR A 51 37.01 -7.16 -3.12
N LEU A 52 37.82 -6.32 -3.76
CA LEU A 52 37.43 -4.97 -4.13
C LEU A 52 36.26 -4.94 -5.13
N LEU A 53 36.27 -5.83 -6.12
CA LEU A 53 35.17 -5.96 -7.09
C LEU A 53 33.87 -6.36 -6.39
N VAL A 54 33.91 -7.41 -5.57
CA VAL A 54 32.73 -7.89 -4.83
C VAL A 54 32.23 -6.83 -3.85
N ALA A 55 33.12 -6.15 -3.13
CA ALA A 55 32.73 -5.07 -2.23
C ALA A 55 32.05 -3.92 -2.99
N ARG A 56 32.57 -3.55 -4.16
CA ARG A 56 31.97 -2.51 -5.01
C ARG A 56 30.59 -2.90 -5.52
N GLU A 57 30.43 -4.14 -5.99
CA GLU A 57 29.13 -4.65 -6.44
C GLU A 57 28.12 -4.73 -5.29
N THR A 58 28.56 -5.23 -4.12
CA THR A 58 27.73 -5.31 -2.92
C THR A 58 27.24 -3.93 -2.49
N LEU A 59 28.12 -2.92 -2.43
CA LEU A 59 27.73 -1.54 -2.11
C LEU A 59 26.78 -0.95 -3.15
N SER A 60 26.98 -1.24 -4.44
CA SER A 60 26.07 -0.79 -5.50
C SER A 60 24.69 -1.42 -5.34
N LEU A 61 24.61 -2.71 -5.00
CA LEU A 61 23.36 -3.41 -4.77
C LEU A 61 22.65 -2.91 -3.51
N GLU A 62 23.39 -2.69 -2.43
CA GLU A 62 22.85 -2.15 -1.18
C GLU A 62 22.22 -0.76 -1.39
N ASN A 63 22.91 0.12 -2.13
CA ASN A 63 22.36 1.43 -2.48
C ASN A 63 21.06 1.34 -3.30
N LYS A 64 21.00 0.45 -4.29
CA LYS A 64 19.77 0.22 -5.06
C LYS A 64 18.65 -0.34 -4.19
N PHE A 65 18.96 -1.34 -3.38
CA PHE A 65 18.00 -1.95 -2.46
C PHE A 65 17.41 -0.94 -1.49
N ASN A 66 18.25 -0.08 -0.90
CA ASN A 66 17.81 0.97 0.00
C ASN A 66 16.93 2.00 -0.70
N SER A 67 17.28 2.40 -1.93
CA SER A 67 16.46 3.32 -2.72
C SER A 67 15.09 2.72 -3.08
N ASP A 68 15.04 1.46 -3.49
CA ASP A 68 13.78 0.78 -3.82
C ASP A 68 12.92 0.56 -2.57
N ARG A 69 13.55 0.25 -1.43
CA ARG A 69 12.89 0.14 -0.13
C ARG A 69 12.26 1.46 0.29
N GLU A 70 12.97 2.58 0.18
CA GLU A 70 12.45 3.92 0.49
C GLU A 70 11.24 4.24 -0.39
N ARG A 71 11.35 4.01 -1.70
CA ARG A 71 10.24 4.22 -2.65
C ARG A 71 9.02 3.37 -2.31
N LEU A 72 9.22 2.12 -1.89
CA LEU A 72 8.13 1.24 -1.46
C LEU A 72 7.46 1.78 -0.18
N ILE A 73 8.24 2.26 0.78
CA ILE A 73 7.71 2.86 2.02
C ILE A 73 6.88 4.10 1.69
N GLU A 74 7.39 5.00 0.84
CA GLU A 74 6.65 6.19 0.37
C GLU A 74 5.35 5.80 -0.34
N SER A 75 5.40 4.81 -1.25
CA SER A 75 4.22 4.32 -1.95
C SER A 75 3.18 3.71 -1.00
N CYS A 76 3.62 2.97 0.03
CA CYS A 76 2.73 2.41 1.04
C CYS A 76 2.11 3.50 1.92
N GLN A 77 2.88 4.51 2.31
CA GLN A 77 2.39 5.64 3.10
C GLN A 77 1.36 6.48 2.32
N THR A 78 1.64 6.79 1.05
CA THR A 78 0.71 7.50 0.17
C THR A 78 -0.57 6.70 -0.05
N TYR A 79 -0.47 5.40 -0.29
CA TYR A 79 -1.63 4.51 -0.39
C TYR A 79 -2.46 4.51 0.91
N ALA A 80 -1.82 4.40 2.07
CA ALA A 80 -2.52 4.43 3.36
C ALA A 80 -3.24 5.77 3.59
N ALA A 81 -2.60 6.89 3.25
CA ALA A 81 -3.22 8.22 3.33
C ALA A 81 -4.44 8.32 2.41
N LEU A 82 -4.31 7.90 1.15
CA LEU A 82 -5.40 7.94 0.18
C LEU A 82 -6.56 7.01 0.57
N LYS A 83 -6.24 5.84 1.13
CA LYS A 83 -7.24 4.90 1.66
C LYS A 83 -8.01 5.53 2.81
N ASN A 84 -7.33 6.18 3.75
CA ASN A 84 -7.98 6.86 4.88
C ASN A 84 -8.88 8.01 4.40
N GLU A 85 -8.43 8.78 3.41
CA GLU A 85 -9.24 9.84 2.78
C GLU A 85 -10.49 9.25 2.11
N PHE A 86 -10.34 8.18 1.33
CA PHE A 86 -11.45 7.49 0.70
C PHE A 86 -12.45 6.95 1.72
N GLU A 87 -11.98 6.30 2.79
CA GLU A 87 -12.84 5.79 3.86
C GLU A 87 -13.58 6.92 4.59
N SER A 88 -12.92 8.07 4.81
CA SER A 88 -13.53 9.26 5.39
C SER A 88 -14.64 9.82 4.49
N GLN A 89 -14.35 10.02 3.20
CA GLN A 89 -15.33 10.49 2.21
C GLN A 89 -16.51 9.51 2.07
N LEU A 90 -16.24 8.20 2.07
CA LEU A 90 -17.26 7.16 2.06
C LEU A 90 -18.11 7.21 3.33
N GLY A 91 -17.50 7.46 4.49
CA GLY A 91 -18.18 7.69 5.76
C GLY A 91 -19.14 8.88 5.67
N THR A 92 -18.67 10.03 5.20
CA THR A 92 -19.51 11.23 4.99
C THR A 92 -20.64 10.95 4.01
N LEU A 93 -20.36 10.29 2.89
CA LEU A 93 -21.37 9.92 1.89
C LEU A 93 -22.43 8.99 2.50
N LYS A 94 -22.00 7.99 3.28
CA LYS A 94 -22.92 7.11 4.02
C LYS A 94 -23.74 7.88 5.03
N THR A 95 -23.16 8.83 5.77
CA THR A 95 -23.90 9.67 6.72
C THR A 95 -24.91 10.58 6.03
N ILE A 96 -24.57 11.14 4.88
CA ILE A 96 -25.52 11.93 4.06
C ILE A 96 -26.64 11.02 3.55
N LEU A 97 -26.31 9.82 3.09
CA LEU A 97 -27.28 8.84 2.60
C LEU A 97 -28.14 8.24 3.72
N SER A 98 -27.59 8.06 4.92
CA SER A 98 -28.29 7.55 6.10
C SER A 98 -29.04 8.66 6.86
N GLY A 99 -28.63 9.91 6.70
CA GLY A 99 -29.28 11.08 7.29
C GLY A 99 -30.64 11.37 6.67
N THR A 100 -31.00 10.66 5.60
CA THR A 100 -32.38 10.54 5.13
C THR A 100 -32.46 9.35 4.19
N SER A 101 -32.63 8.14 4.75
CA SER A 101 -32.96 6.99 3.90
C SER A 101 -34.19 7.35 3.08
N SER A 102 -34.19 7.07 1.77
CA SER A 102 -35.34 7.37 0.91
C SER A 102 -36.64 6.74 1.45
N GLU A 103 -36.53 5.65 2.21
CA GLU A 103 -37.64 5.02 2.94
C GLU A 103 -38.10 5.85 4.14
N GLU A 104 -37.19 6.44 4.92
CA GLU A 104 -37.54 7.32 6.05
C GLU A 104 -38.23 8.59 5.56
N VAL A 105 -37.74 9.21 4.47
CA VAL A 105 -38.40 10.36 3.84
C VAL A 105 -39.80 10.00 3.36
N LEU A 106 -39.95 8.83 2.76
CA LEU A 106 -41.24 8.33 2.29
C LEU A 106 -42.22 8.11 3.45
N GLN A 107 -41.77 7.55 4.57
CA GLN A 107 -42.58 7.40 5.78
C GLN A 107 -42.99 8.75 6.36
N GLN A 108 -42.06 9.71 6.43
CA GLN A 108 -42.36 11.08 6.88
C GLN A 108 -43.39 11.76 6.00
N LEU A 109 -43.28 11.66 4.67
CA LEU A 109 -44.25 12.23 3.73
C LEU A 109 -45.65 11.62 3.90
N ARG A 110 -45.75 10.31 4.14
CA ARG A 110 -47.03 9.65 4.43
C ARG A 110 -47.64 10.17 5.72
N LYS A 111 -46.84 10.23 6.80
CA LYS A 111 -47.28 10.79 8.08
C LYS A 111 -47.75 12.24 7.97
N LEU A 112 -47.04 13.08 7.21
CA LEU A 112 -47.45 14.47 6.98
C LEU A 112 -48.73 14.56 6.14
N SER A 113 -48.92 13.67 5.16
CA SER A 113 -50.16 13.60 4.37
C SER A 113 -51.37 13.27 5.25
N GLU A 114 -51.23 12.26 6.11
CA GLU A 114 -52.26 11.83 7.08
C GLU A 114 -52.54 12.92 8.10
N GLN A 115 -51.49 13.49 8.73
CA GLN A 115 -51.64 14.61 9.67
C GLN A 115 -52.36 15.81 9.05
N LYS A 116 -52.09 16.14 7.78
CA LYS A 116 -52.79 17.24 7.08
C LYS A 116 -54.22 16.88 6.69
N GLU A 117 -54.50 15.61 6.43
CA GLU A 117 -55.85 15.09 6.22
C GLU A 117 -56.67 15.20 7.51
N ASP A 118 -56.16 14.71 8.64
CA ASP A 118 -56.79 14.83 9.97
C ASP A 118 -57.06 16.30 10.33
N GLN A 119 -56.09 17.18 10.09
CA GLN A 119 -56.24 18.62 10.32
C GLN A 119 -57.35 19.24 9.45
N SER A 120 -57.58 18.71 8.25
CA SER A 120 -58.66 19.17 7.36
C SER A 120 -60.02 18.65 7.81
N GLU A 121 -60.07 17.44 8.37
CA GLU A 121 -61.27 16.87 9.00
C GLU A 121 -61.67 17.65 10.25
N GLU A 122 -60.71 17.99 11.11
CA GLU A 122 -60.95 18.84 12.30
C GLU A 122 -61.57 20.19 11.92
N VAL A 123 -61.08 20.83 10.85
CA VAL A 123 -61.64 22.09 10.34
C VAL A 123 -63.07 21.90 9.82
N THR A 124 -63.36 20.72 9.24
CA THR A 124 -64.70 20.35 8.79
C THR A 124 -65.64 20.16 9.98
N GLU A 125 -65.21 19.48 11.05
CA GLU A 125 -65.99 19.33 12.27
C GLU A 125 -66.24 20.67 12.98
N MET A 126 -65.25 21.55 13.02
CA MET A 126 -65.41 22.91 13.55
C MET A 126 -66.46 23.71 12.77
N PHE A 127 -66.51 23.56 11.45
CA PHE A 127 -67.52 24.21 10.62
C PHE A 127 -68.91 23.64 10.85
N LEU A 128 -69.05 22.31 10.87
CA LEU A 128 -70.33 21.63 11.10
C LEU A 128 -70.90 21.91 12.49
N SER A 129 -70.05 22.12 13.48
CA SER A 129 -70.44 22.52 14.84
C SER A 129 -70.69 24.03 15.01
N GLY A 130 -70.56 24.82 13.93
CA GLY A 130 -70.79 26.27 13.94
C GLY A 130 -69.70 27.08 14.66
N LYS A 131 -68.53 26.49 14.91
CA LYS A 131 -67.41 27.12 15.64
C LYS A 131 -66.49 27.98 14.76
N CYS A 132 -66.66 27.94 13.44
CA CYS A 132 -65.94 28.81 12.50
C CYS A 132 -66.87 29.35 11.40
N SER A 133 -66.50 30.49 10.80
CA SER A 133 -67.25 31.09 9.70
C SER A 133 -66.97 30.38 8.37
N THR A 134 -67.87 30.53 7.39
CA THR A 134 -67.73 29.94 6.05
C THR A 134 -66.43 30.37 5.36
N GLU A 135 -66.04 31.64 5.49
CA GLU A 135 -64.83 32.17 4.85
C GLU A 135 -63.56 31.62 5.51
N GLN A 136 -63.56 31.47 6.83
CA GLN A 136 -62.45 30.85 7.56
C GLN A 136 -62.34 29.35 7.24
N PHE A 137 -63.47 28.64 7.19
CA PHE A 137 -63.50 27.24 6.78
C PHE A 137 -62.91 27.04 5.39
N LEU A 138 -63.37 27.81 4.39
CA LEU A 138 -62.89 27.68 3.01
C LEU A 138 -61.38 27.87 2.91
N LYS A 139 -60.85 28.90 3.58
CA LYS A 139 -59.41 29.18 3.59
C LYS A 139 -58.61 28.03 4.19
N ASP A 140 -58.94 27.64 5.43
CA ASP A 140 -58.16 26.67 6.19
C ASP A 140 -58.32 25.24 5.63
N PHE A 141 -59.51 24.88 5.17
CA PHE A 141 -59.78 23.57 4.57
C PHE A 141 -59.03 23.40 3.24
N ILE A 142 -59.11 24.40 2.34
CA ILE A 142 -58.43 24.33 1.04
C ILE A 142 -56.91 24.24 1.24
N ASP A 143 -56.33 25.04 2.14
CA ASP A 143 -54.89 25.00 2.39
C ASP A 143 -54.44 23.63 2.93
N LYS A 144 -55.14 23.09 3.95
CA LYS A 144 -54.81 21.78 4.54
C LYS A 144 -55.03 20.62 3.56
N ARG A 145 -56.13 20.64 2.80
CA ARG A 145 -56.45 19.60 1.81
C ARG A 145 -55.48 19.63 0.62
N ARG A 146 -55.08 20.83 0.18
CA ARG A 146 -54.02 21.01 -0.83
C ARG A 146 -52.72 20.39 -0.35
N ASP A 147 -52.29 20.71 0.86
CA ASP A 147 -51.01 20.22 1.40
C ASP A 147 -51.03 18.69 1.58
N SER A 148 -52.13 18.11 2.07
CA SER A 148 -52.31 16.65 2.13
C SER A 148 -52.16 16.01 0.75
N HIS A 149 -52.82 16.54 -0.27
CA HIS A 149 -52.71 16.02 -1.64
C HIS A 149 -51.29 16.16 -2.23
N ILE A 150 -50.60 17.28 -1.97
CA ILE A 150 -49.20 17.48 -2.39
C ILE A 150 -48.31 16.41 -1.76
N PHE A 151 -48.42 16.18 -0.45
CA PHE A 151 -47.61 15.17 0.23
C PHE A 151 -47.93 13.75 -0.23
N ARG A 152 -49.21 13.45 -0.47
CA ARG A 152 -49.63 12.16 -1.03
C ARG A 152 -49.00 11.89 -2.39
N VAL A 153 -49.11 12.84 -3.32
CA VAL A 153 -48.52 12.72 -4.67
C VAL A 153 -47.00 12.58 -4.61
N LYS A 154 -46.34 13.37 -3.75
CA LYS A 154 -44.88 13.26 -3.54
C LYS A 154 -44.49 11.90 -2.98
N SER A 155 -45.25 11.35 -2.04
CA SER A 155 -45.01 10.02 -1.47
C SER A 155 -45.19 8.90 -2.52
N GLU A 156 -46.20 8.99 -3.38
CA GLU A 156 -46.45 8.06 -4.47
C GLU A 156 -45.34 8.09 -5.52
N HIS A 157 -44.87 9.30 -5.87
CA HIS A 157 -43.75 9.46 -6.79
C HIS A 157 -42.45 8.87 -6.21
N LEU A 158 -42.12 9.20 -4.96
CA LEU A 158 -40.93 8.68 -4.29
C LEU A 158 -40.98 7.14 -4.18
N SER A 159 -42.15 6.57 -3.88
CA SER A 159 -42.34 5.12 -3.87
C SER A 159 -42.03 4.48 -5.23
N LYS A 160 -42.45 5.11 -6.33
CA LYS A 160 -42.15 4.62 -7.69
C LYS A 160 -40.66 4.70 -8.01
N VAL A 161 -39.97 5.75 -7.59
CA VAL A 161 -38.52 5.91 -7.79
C VAL A 161 -37.75 4.83 -7.03
N ILE A 162 -38.08 4.61 -5.76
CA ILE A 162 -37.43 3.58 -4.92
C ILE A 162 -37.61 2.18 -5.53
N ARG A 163 -38.82 1.83 -6.01
CA ARG A 163 -39.07 0.54 -6.66
C ARG A 163 -38.28 0.35 -7.97
N LYS A 164 -38.10 1.43 -8.74
CA LYS A 164 -37.31 1.39 -9.98
C LYS A 164 -35.81 1.19 -9.71
N ASP A 165 -35.25 1.83 -8.69
CA ASP A 165 -33.84 1.65 -8.31
C ASP A 165 -33.56 0.20 -7.83
N GLN A 166 -34.52 -0.42 -7.14
CA GLN A 166 -34.42 -1.82 -6.70
C GLN A 166 -34.51 -2.84 -7.85
N THR A 167 -35.19 -2.51 -8.95
CA THR A 167 -35.44 -3.43 -10.07
C THR A 167 -34.52 -3.18 -11.27
N GLY A 168 -33.87 -2.02 -11.35
CA GLY A 168 -33.05 -1.59 -12.49
C GLY A 168 -31.53 -1.68 -12.30
N ARG A 169 -31.02 -2.00 -11.10
CA ARG A 169 -29.58 -2.24 -10.92
C ARG A 169 -29.27 -3.71 -11.20
N PRO A 170 -28.45 -4.05 -12.21
CA PRO A 170 -27.64 -5.25 -12.06
C PRO A 170 -26.85 -5.02 -10.78
N ARG A 171 -26.94 -5.94 -9.81
CA ARG A 171 -25.97 -6.01 -8.73
C ARG A 171 -24.62 -6.12 -9.43
N THR A 172 -23.93 -5.00 -9.60
CA THR A 172 -22.51 -5.00 -9.97
C THR A 172 -21.89 -5.88 -8.92
N ALA A 173 -21.47 -7.08 -9.35
CA ALA A 173 -20.82 -8.06 -8.53
C ALA A 173 -19.87 -7.30 -7.62
N GLY A 174 -20.12 -7.37 -6.31
CA GLY A 174 -19.28 -6.72 -5.34
C GLY A 174 -17.84 -7.08 -5.69
N PHE A 175 -17.00 -6.05 -5.77
CA PHE A 175 -15.57 -6.24 -5.63
C PHE A 175 -15.37 -6.92 -4.28
N SER A 176 -15.37 -8.25 -4.28
CA SER A 176 -14.83 -9.04 -3.19
C SER A 176 -13.35 -8.66 -3.08
N PRO A 177 -12.84 -8.29 -1.90
CA PRO A 177 -11.44 -7.89 -1.73
C PRO A 177 -10.49 -9.09 -1.78
N ASN A 178 -10.92 -10.23 -2.32
CA ASN A 178 -10.03 -11.38 -2.51
C ASN A 178 -9.21 -11.13 -3.77
N PRO A 179 -7.89 -10.94 -3.65
CA PRO A 179 -7.03 -10.91 -4.81
C PRO A 179 -7.14 -12.27 -5.53
N PRO A 180 -7.08 -12.29 -6.88
CA PRO A 180 -6.90 -13.55 -7.59
C PRO A 180 -5.63 -14.22 -7.05
N ILE A 181 -5.77 -15.46 -6.57
CA ILE A 181 -4.64 -16.31 -6.18
C ILE A 181 -3.89 -16.60 -7.48
N PHE A 182 -2.86 -15.82 -7.78
CA PHE A 182 -1.89 -16.18 -8.79
C PHE A 182 -1.14 -17.42 -8.28
N PRO A 183 -1.05 -18.52 -9.04
CA PRO A 183 -0.18 -19.62 -8.66
C PRO A 183 1.24 -19.09 -8.55
N ALA A 184 1.89 -19.35 -7.42
CA ALA A 184 3.25 -18.93 -7.15
C ALA A 184 4.17 -19.37 -8.31
N PRO A 185 5.05 -18.49 -8.82
CA PRO A 185 6.08 -18.89 -9.78
C PRO A 185 6.88 -20.03 -9.15
N HIS A 186 6.95 -21.14 -9.86
CA HIS A 186 7.79 -22.28 -9.47
C HIS A 186 9.23 -21.78 -9.30
N PRO A 187 9.92 -22.14 -8.21
CA PRO A 187 11.33 -21.82 -8.09
C PRO A 187 12.07 -22.47 -9.28
N PRO A 188 12.97 -21.73 -9.96
CA PRO A 188 13.82 -22.34 -10.98
C PRO A 188 14.62 -23.47 -10.33
N PRO A 189 14.86 -24.59 -11.05
CA PRO A 189 15.67 -25.67 -10.52
C PRO A 189 17.04 -25.09 -10.12
N TYR A 190 17.42 -25.32 -8.86
CA TYR A 190 18.73 -24.96 -8.33
C TYR A 190 19.80 -25.51 -9.27
N GLN A 191 20.41 -24.63 -10.05
CA GLN A 191 21.62 -24.94 -10.79
C GLN A 191 22.73 -24.95 -9.75
N ASN A 192 23.27 -26.13 -9.48
CA ASN A 192 24.36 -26.41 -8.53
C ASN A 192 25.36 -25.24 -8.42
N SER A 193 25.23 -24.44 -7.37
CA SER A 193 26.33 -23.58 -6.92
C SER A 193 27.40 -24.47 -6.30
N PRO A 194 28.68 -24.27 -6.62
CA PRO A 194 29.77 -25.00 -5.98
C PRO A 194 29.77 -24.70 -4.48
N VAL A 195 29.77 -25.78 -3.68
CA VAL A 195 29.89 -25.76 -2.22
C VAL A 195 31.07 -24.90 -1.83
N ALA A 196 30.83 -23.89 -1.00
CA ALA A 196 31.89 -23.12 -0.36
C ALA A 196 32.69 -24.06 0.57
N PRO A 197 34.02 -24.07 0.50
CA PRO A 197 34.83 -24.89 1.40
C PRO A 197 34.61 -24.42 2.84
N GLN A 198 34.20 -25.36 3.70
CA GLN A 198 34.19 -25.15 5.13
C GLN A 198 35.63 -25.10 5.63
N TRP A 199 35.94 -24.05 6.37
CA TRP A 199 37.16 -23.91 7.16
C TRP A 199 36.94 -24.57 8.52
#